data_AF-A0A966PMG3-F1
#
_entry.id   AF-A0A966PMG3-F1
#
_cell.length_a   1.000
_cell.length_b   1.000
_cell.length_c   1.000
_cell.angle_alpha   90.00
_cell.angle_beta   90.00
_cell.angle_gamma   90.00
#
_symmetry.space_group_name_H-M   'P 1'
#
loop_
_entity.id
_entity.type
_entity.pdbx_description
1 polymer ?
#
loop_
_entity_poly.entity_id
_entity_poly.type
_entity_poly.pdbx_seq_one_letter_code
_entity_poly.pdbx_strand_id
1 'polypeptide(L)' 'GEGLHHIGYRVADCGQALAAMIAAGAKAIDQAPRPGSRGTTVAFIHPKGSFGTLIELVQE' A
#
# COMPACT_ATOMS: atom_id res chain seq x y z
N GLY A 1 8.37 -14.76 -9.74
CA GLY A 1 9.20 -15.89 -9.29
C GLY A 1 8.85 -16.20 -7.86
N GLU A 2 9.44 -17.24 -7.29
CA GLU A 2 9.32 -17.57 -5.87
C GLU A 2 10.09 -16.58 -4.98
N GLY A 3 9.63 -16.38 -3.74
CA GLY A 3 10.26 -15.48 -2.76
C GLY A 3 9.28 -14.51 -2.07
N LEU A 4 9.84 -13.59 -1.26
CA LEU A 4 9.07 -12.52 -0.62
C LEU A 4 8.47 -11.59 -1.70
N HIS A 5 7.15 -11.48 -1.72
CA HIS A 5 6.45 -10.75 -2.77
C HIS A 5 6.24 -9.26 -2.46
N HIS A 6 5.80 -8.94 -1.24
CA HIS A 6 5.60 -7.58 -0.74
C HIS A 6 5.58 -7.57 0.79
N ILE A 7 5.56 -6.37 1.37
CA ILE A 7 5.37 -6.15 2.82
C ILE A 7 4.03 -5.45 3.03
N GLY A 8 3.18 -6.04 3.88
CA GLY A 8 1.92 -5.45 4.30
C GLY A 8 2.06 -4.69 5.62
N TYR A 9 1.62 -3.43 5.65
CA TYR A 9 1.50 -2.64 6.87
C TYR A 9 0.04 -2.46 7.23
N ARG A 10 -0.32 -2.85 8.46
CA ARG A 10 -1.63 -2.53 9.00
C ARG A 10 -1.75 -1.04 9.25
N VAL A 11 -2.85 -0.44 8.80
CA VAL A 11 -3.17 0.98 9.00
C VAL A 11 -4.59 1.13 9.52
N ALA A 12 -4.85 2.21 10.26
CA ALA A 12 -6.19 2.48 10.77
C ALA A 12 -7.15 2.98 9.67
N ASP A 13 -6.62 3.73 8.70
CA ASP A 13 -7.36 4.26 7.55
C ASP A 13 -6.46 4.22 6.31
N CYS A 14 -6.87 3.44 5.30
CA CYS A 14 -6.11 3.26 4.07
C CYS A 14 -6.05 4.53 3.21
N GLY A 15 -7.11 5.34 3.20
CA GLY A 15 -7.17 6.58 2.42
C GLY A 15 -6.22 7.63 2.98
N GLN A 16 -6.24 7.82 4.30
CA GLN A 16 -5.33 8.72 4.99
C GLN A 16 -3.88 8.27 4.86
N ALA A 17 -3.60 6.97 5.05
CA ALA A 17 -2.25 6.44 4.91
C ALA A 17 -1.72 6.58 3.47
N LEU A 18 -2.55 6.30 2.46
CA LEU A 18 -2.19 6.48 1.05
C LEU A 18 -1.87 7.95 0.74
N ALA A 19 -2.73 8.87 1.19
CA ALA A 19 -2.52 10.30 1.00
C ALA A 19 -1.23 10.79 1.67
N ALA A 20 -0.95 10.33 2.90
CA ALA A 20 0.28 10.67 3.62
C ALA A 20 1.54 10.16 2.89
N MET A 21 1.49 8.93 2.36
CA MET A 21 2.60 8.36 1.58
C MET A 21 2.85 9.17 0.30
N ILE A 22 1.79 9.54 -0.43
CA ILE A 22 1.91 10.38 -1.64
C ILE A 22 2.48 11.76 -1.29
N ALA A 23 2.01 12.38 -0.20
CA ALA A 23 2.51 13.67 0.27
C ALA A 23 4.00 13.61 0.68
N ALA A 24 4.46 12.46 1.19
CA ALA A 24 5.86 12.19 1.47
C ALA A 24 6.71 11.84 0.23
N GLY A 25 6.14 11.92 -0.97
CA GLY A 25 6.82 11.68 -2.24
C GLY A 25 6.81 10.22 -2.72
N ALA A 26 6.06 9.34 -2.05
CA ALA A 26 5.91 7.98 -2.52
C ALA A 26 5.07 7.93 -3.81
N LYS A 27 5.44 7.02 -4.72
CA LYS A 27 4.64 6.74 -5.91
C LYS A 27 3.60 5.69 -5.60
N ALA A 28 2.32 6.07 -5.51
CA ALA A 28 1.23 5.10 -5.39
C ALA A 28 0.99 4.30 -6.68
N ILE A 29 0.54 3.06 -6.55
CA ILE A 29 -0.04 2.26 -7.65
C ILE A 29 -1.54 2.56 -7.73
N ASP A 30 -2.22 2.49 -6.59
CA ASP A 30 -3.65 2.75 -6.51
C ASP A 30 -3.91 4.26 -6.33
N GLN A 31 -4.89 4.81 -7.06
CA GLN A 31 -5.31 6.21 -6.89
C GLN A 31 -6.24 6.42 -5.69
N ALA A 32 -6.92 5.35 -5.26
CA ALA A 32 -7.76 5.29 -4.07
C ALA A 32 -7.72 3.86 -3.50
N PRO A 33 -7.96 3.68 -2.19
CA PRO A 33 -8.06 2.35 -1.62
C PRO A 33 -9.16 1.53 -2.28
N ARG A 34 -8.95 0.22 -2.37
CA ARG A 34 -9.87 -0.73 -3.00
C ARG A 34 -10.08 -1.97 -2.11
N PRO A 35 -11.15 -2.74 -2.34
CA PRO A 35 -11.36 -3.99 -1.62
C PRO A 35 -10.15 -4.94 -1.76
N GLY A 36 -9.72 -5.46 -0.62
CA GLY A 36 -8.69 -6.49 -0.48
C GLY A 36 -9.27 -7.85 -0.13
N SER A 37 -8.39 -8.77 0.26
CA SER A 37 -8.82 -10.10 0.72
C SER A 37 -9.45 -10.04 2.12
N ARG A 38 -10.24 -11.05 2.49
CA ARG A 38 -10.78 -11.20 3.85
C ARG A 38 -11.55 -9.98 4.40
N GLY A 39 -12.20 -9.22 3.51
CA GLY A 39 -12.98 -8.04 3.89
C GLY A 39 -12.17 -6.76 4.15
N THR A 40 -10.85 -6.80 3.92
CA THR A 40 -9.97 -5.63 4.13
C THR A 40 -10.16 -4.58 3.03
N THR A 41 -9.73 -3.35 3.34
CA THR A 41 -9.48 -2.30 2.35
C THR A 41 -7.97 -2.14 2.20
N VAL A 42 -7.47 -2.05 0.96
CA VAL A 42 -6.03 -2.01 0.67
C VAL A 42 -5.63 -0.93 -0.34
N ALA A 43 -4.38 -0.51 -0.31
CA ALA A 43 -3.74 0.31 -1.34
C ALA A 43 -2.25 -0.03 -1.47
N PHE A 44 -1.70 0.03 -2.67
CA PHE A 44 -0.31 -0.33 -2.94
C PHE A 44 0.58 0.88 -3.28
N ILE A 45 1.81 0.86 -2.76
CA ILE A 45 2.87 1.79 -3.11
C ILE A 45 3.85 1.09 -4.06
N HIS A 46 4.18 1.77 -5.15
CA HIS A 46 5.07 1.27 -6.18
C HIS A 46 6.50 1.14 -5.63
N PRO A 47 7.22 0.05 -5.92
CA PRO A 47 8.63 -0.15 -5.53
C PRO A 47 9.59 1.02 -5.81
N LYS A 48 9.30 1.84 -6.84
CA LYS A 48 10.10 3.02 -7.19
C LYS A 48 10.02 4.13 -6.11
N GLY A 49 8.96 4.15 -5.31
CA GLY A 49 8.78 5.05 -4.18
C GLY A 49 9.15 4.44 -2.82
N SER A 50 9.71 3.23 -2.80
CA SER A 50 9.90 2.43 -1.59
C SER A 50 11.12 1.50 -1.68
N PHE A 51 12.24 2.03 -2.19
CA PHE A 51 13.55 1.35 -2.24
C PHE A 51 13.53 -0.08 -2.83
N GLY A 52 12.65 -0.33 -3.80
CA GLY A 52 12.53 -1.62 -4.47
C GLY A 52 11.53 -2.60 -3.85
N THR A 53 10.88 -2.24 -2.74
CA THR A 53 9.88 -3.09 -2.07
C THR A 53 8.46 -2.70 -2.47
N LEU A 54 7.65 -3.65 -2.93
CA LEU A 54 6.21 -3.45 -3.07
C LEU A 54 5.60 -3.38 -1.65
N ILE A 55 4.88 -2.30 -1.36
CA ILE A 55 4.23 -2.10 -0.06
C ILE A 55 2.72 -2.15 -0.23
N GLU A 56 2.05 -2.91 0.63
CA GLU A 56 0.60 -2.96 0.76
C GLU A 56 0.20 -2.27 2.08
N LEU A 57 -0.72 -1.30 2.01
CA LEU A 57 -1.40 -0.73 3.17
C LEU A 57 -2.69 -1.53 3.39
N VAL A 58 -2.93 -2.01 4.60
CA VAL A 58 -4.06 -2.91 4.92
C VAL A 58 -4.87 -2.34 6.07
N GLN A 59 -6.14 -2.06 5.82
CA GLN A 59 -7.15 -1.70 6.82
C GLN A 59 -8.14 -2.87 6.98
N GLU A 60 -8.42 -3.26 8.23
CA GLU A 60 -9.44 -4.28 8.56
C GLU A 60 -10.86 -3.73 8.54
#